data_AF-A0A6A5TXG5-F1
#
_entry.id   AF-A0A6A5TXG5-F1
#
_cell.length_a   1.000
_cell.length_b   1.000
_cell.length_c   1.000
_cell.angle_alpha   90.00
_cell.angle_beta   90.00
_cell.angle_gamma   90.00
#
_symmetry.space_group_name_H-M   'P 1'
#
loop_
_entity.id
_entity.type
_entity.pdbx_description
1 polymer ?
#
loop_
_entity_poly.entity_id
_entity_poly.type
_entity_poly.pdbx_seq_one_letter_code
_entity_poly.pdbx_strand_id
1 'polypeptide(L)'
;MQQVLGQKEVSFRSVEQEQALHAVLDGQTPLVVVLPTGGGKSLLFSVPACLEGAGMTVVVVPYRALIEDLVGRMQKCGIDCMEWKHGESNPAAVVVVSADVAGDTTSNGNFLGYCATYVRASTVRPNTRYFVSWCKPGKSQETAVAIGR
;
A
#
# COMPACT_ATOMS: atom_id res chain seq x y z
N MET A 1 10.48 -1.61 -15.36
CA MET A 1 9.75 -2.78 -14.82
C MET A 1 10.63 -4.01 -14.61
N GLN A 2 11.53 -4.38 -15.54
CA GLN A 2 12.41 -5.57 -15.40
C GLN A 2 13.49 -5.45 -14.31
N GLN A 3 13.97 -4.24 -14.00
CA GLN A 3 15.07 -4.06 -13.05
C GLN A 3 14.70 -4.15 -11.56
N VAL A 4 13.41 -4.05 -11.22
CA VAL A 4 12.96 -4.00 -9.81
C VAL A 4 12.79 -5.41 -9.21
N LEU A 5 12.61 -6.44 -10.04
CA LEU A 5 12.19 -7.77 -9.60
C LEU A 5 13.25 -8.86 -9.78
N GLY A 6 14.41 -8.57 -10.40
CA GLY A 6 15.49 -9.55 -10.55
C GLY A 6 15.13 -10.84 -11.31
N GLN A 7 13.98 -10.87 -11.99
CA GLN A 7 13.47 -12.02 -12.72
C GLN A 7 13.39 -11.70 -14.22
N LYS A 8 13.97 -12.60 -15.03
CA LYS A 8 14.02 -12.52 -16.50
C LYS A 8 12.65 -12.57 -17.17
N GLU A 9 11.63 -13.08 -16.46
CA GLU A 9 10.22 -13.00 -16.82
C GLU A 9 9.44 -12.75 -15.52
N VAL A 10 8.72 -11.64 -15.44
CA VAL A 10 7.78 -11.38 -14.34
C VAL A 10 6.48 -12.07 -14.74
N SER A 11 6.25 -13.29 -14.25
CA SER A 11 4.96 -13.96 -14.44
C SER A 11 3.98 -13.52 -13.36
N PHE A 12 2.79 -13.08 -13.79
CA PHE A 12 1.69 -12.87 -12.88
C PHE A 12 1.19 -14.21 -12.34
N ARG A 13 0.77 -14.23 -11.07
CA ARG A 13 0.21 -15.44 -10.44
C ARG A 13 -1.18 -15.77 -10.97
N SER A 14 -1.90 -14.79 -11.48
CA SER A 14 -3.21 -14.96 -12.13
C SER A 14 -3.54 -13.76 -13.02
N VAL A 15 -4.51 -13.95 -13.92
CA VAL A 15 -5.01 -12.89 -14.82
C VAL A 15 -5.65 -11.75 -14.01
N GLU A 16 -6.31 -12.07 -12.90
CA GLU A 16 -6.91 -11.07 -12.01
C GLU A 16 -5.85 -10.21 -11.32
N GLN A 17 -4.68 -10.78 -10.99
CA GLN A 17 -3.56 -10.02 -10.44
C GLN A 17 -3.00 -9.04 -11.48
N GLU A 18 -2.85 -9.48 -12.72
CA GLU A 18 -2.39 -8.66 -13.84
C GLU A 18 -3.36 -7.49 -14.09
N GLN A 19 -4.66 -7.80 -14.24
CA GLN A 19 -5.70 -6.78 -14.43
C GLN A 19 -5.74 -5.77 -13.28
N ALA A 20 -5.63 -6.24 -12.04
CA ALA A 20 -5.57 -5.38 -10.87
C ALA A 20 -4.33 -4.48 -10.91
N LEU A 21 -3.16 -5.00 -11.31
CA LEU A 21 -1.96 -4.18 -11.43
C LEU A 21 -2.11 -3.12 -12.52
N HIS A 22 -2.70 -3.45 -13.68
CA HIS A 22 -2.97 -2.47 -14.73
C HIS A 22 -3.89 -1.35 -14.24
N ALA A 23 -5.01 -1.68 -13.59
CA ALA A 23 -5.89 -0.67 -12.98
C ALA A 23 -5.13 0.22 -11.97
N VAL A 24 -4.24 -0.40 -11.20
CA VAL A 24 -3.32 0.25 -10.25
C VAL A 24 -2.20 1.06 -10.91
N LEU A 25 -1.91 0.89 -12.19
CA LEU A 25 -0.95 1.73 -12.91
C LEU A 25 -1.69 2.86 -13.63
N ASP A 26 -2.91 2.62 -14.12
CA ASP A 26 -3.69 3.54 -14.94
C ASP A 26 -4.33 4.72 -14.21
N GLY A 27 -4.43 4.64 -12.89
CA GLY A 27 -4.94 5.75 -12.06
C GLY A 27 -6.30 5.45 -11.42
N GLN A 28 -6.87 4.29 -11.71
CA GLN A 28 -8.22 3.95 -11.29
C GLN A 28 -8.38 4.04 -9.77
N THR A 29 -9.28 4.92 -9.35
CA THR A 29 -9.59 5.20 -7.95
C THR A 29 -11.06 5.66 -7.84
N PRO A 30 -11.84 5.18 -6.85
CA PRO A 30 -11.48 4.13 -5.90
C PRO A 30 -11.43 2.75 -6.56
N LEU A 31 -10.51 1.89 -6.10
CA LEU A 31 -10.33 0.53 -6.61
C LEU A 31 -10.41 -0.49 -5.47
N VAL A 32 -11.23 -1.52 -5.66
CA VAL A 32 -11.36 -2.66 -4.73
C VAL A 32 -10.84 -3.90 -5.43
N VAL A 33 -9.82 -4.53 -4.84
CA VAL A 33 -9.19 -5.74 -5.38
C VAL A 33 -9.38 -6.89 -4.40
N VAL A 34 -10.01 -7.97 -4.88
CA VAL A 34 -10.23 -9.20 -4.09
C VAL A 34 -9.39 -10.32 -4.68
N LEU A 35 -8.31 -10.68 -3.97
CA LEU A 35 -7.45 -11.81 -4.31
C LEU A 35 -7.26 -12.71 -3.09
N PRO A 36 -7.10 -14.03 -3.24
CA PRO A 36 -6.86 -14.94 -2.13
C PRO A 36 -5.56 -14.61 -1.39
N THR A 37 -5.40 -15.12 -0.17
CA THR A 37 -4.11 -15.06 0.55
C THR A 37 -3.05 -15.76 -0.28
N GLY A 38 -1.88 -15.15 -0.43
CA GLY A 38 -0.86 -15.62 -1.37
C GLY A 38 -1.16 -15.34 -2.85
N GLY A 39 -2.31 -14.74 -3.21
CA GLY A 39 -2.63 -14.32 -4.58
C GLY A 39 -1.80 -13.15 -5.11
N GLY A 40 -0.76 -12.72 -4.40
CA GLY A 40 0.18 -11.72 -4.89
C GLY A 40 -0.27 -10.26 -4.74
N LYS A 41 -1.20 -9.97 -3.82
CA LYS A 41 -1.67 -8.60 -3.52
C LYS A 41 -0.55 -7.59 -3.25
N SER A 42 0.55 -8.03 -2.63
CA SER A 42 1.67 -7.14 -2.32
C SER A 42 2.32 -6.52 -3.56
N LEU A 43 2.29 -7.23 -4.70
CA LEU A 43 2.79 -6.71 -5.96
C LEU A 43 2.09 -5.40 -6.37
N LEU A 44 0.81 -5.28 -6.02
CA LEU A 44 -0.03 -4.15 -6.41
C LEU A 44 0.43 -2.84 -5.77
N PHE A 45 0.99 -2.84 -4.55
CA PHE A 45 1.57 -1.63 -3.98
C PHE A 45 3.09 -1.54 -4.14
N SER A 46 3.80 -2.67 -4.27
CA SER A 46 5.25 -2.66 -4.42
C SER A 46 5.70 -2.20 -5.81
N VAL A 47 5.02 -2.62 -6.89
CA VAL A 47 5.42 -2.23 -8.25
C VAL A 47 5.29 -0.73 -8.49
N PRO A 48 4.14 -0.08 -8.15
CA PRO A 48 4.02 1.37 -8.32
C PRO A 48 5.04 2.17 -7.52
N ALA A 49 5.42 1.71 -6.33
CA ALA A 49 6.40 2.38 -5.47
C ALA A 49 7.82 2.42 -6.05
N CYS A 50 8.13 1.56 -7.03
CA CYS A 50 9.45 1.48 -7.64
C CYS A 50 9.55 2.19 -9.00
N LEU A 51 8.49 2.88 -9.44
CA LEU A 51 8.50 3.62 -10.70
C LEU A 51 9.20 4.98 -10.51
N GLU A 52 9.89 5.45 -11.54
CA GLU A 52 10.49 6.79 -11.51
C GLU A 52 9.40 7.86 -11.34
N GLY A 53 9.63 8.78 -10.40
CA GLY A 53 8.65 9.82 -10.06
C GLY A 53 7.45 9.31 -9.25
N ALA A 54 7.46 8.05 -8.78
CA ALA A 54 6.49 7.56 -7.82
C ALA A 54 6.51 8.40 -6.54
N GLY A 55 5.30 8.68 -6.01
CA GLY A 55 5.14 9.32 -4.70
C GLY A 55 5.25 8.30 -3.56
N MET A 56 4.81 8.71 -2.38
CA MET A 56 4.71 7.83 -1.21
C MET A 56 3.47 6.93 -1.33
N THR A 57 3.66 5.62 -1.13
CA THR A 57 2.57 4.64 -1.02
C THR A 57 2.31 4.31 0.44
N VAL A 58 1.08 4.53 0.92
CA VAL A 58 0.67 4.17 2.29
C VAL A 58 -0.08 2.83 2.27
N VAL A 59 0.40 1.89 3.08
CA VAL A 59 -0.22 0.57 3.26
C VAL A 59 -0.74 0.44 4.69
N VAL A 60 -2.05 0.41 4.85
CA VAL A 60 -2.69 0.23 6.16
C VAL A 60 -3.00 -1.25 6.37
N VAL A 61 -2.48 -1.82 7.46
CA VAL A 61 -2.67 -3.25 7.79
C VAL A 61 -3.34 -3.48 9.14
N PRO A 62 -4.12 -4.56 9.30
CA PRO A 62 -4.85 -4.82 10.55
C PRO A 62 -3.98 -5.35 11.69
N TYR A 63 -2.80 -5.92 11.41
CA TYR A 63 -1.98 -6.62 12.42
C TYR A 63 -0.51 -6.17 12.38
N ARG A 64 0.07 -5.91 13.56
CA ARG A 64 1.49 -5.54 13.70
C ARG A 64 2.45 -6.61 13.18
N ALA A 65 2.18 -7.90 13.41
CA ALA A 65 3.01 -8.98 12.91
C ALA A 65 3.16 -8.98 11.37
N LEU A 66 2.13 -8.49 10.65
CA LEU A 66 2.18 -8.36 9.20
C LEU A 66 3.06 -7.18 8.74
N ILE A 67 3.26 -6.18 9.59
CA ILE A 67 4.09 -5.01 9.26
C ILE A 67 5.54 -5.43 9.09
N GLU A 68 6.10 -6.14 10.07
CA GLU A 68 7.49 -6.59 10.05
C GLU A 68 7.77 -7.47 8.82
N ASP A 69 6.84 -8.37 8.50
CA ASP A 69 6.91 -9.21 7.30
C ASP A 69 6.89 -8.41 5.99
N LEU A 70 6.03 -7.39 5.88
CA LEU A 70 5.92 -6.55 4.69
C LEU A 70 7.15 -5.67 4.51
N VAL A 71 7.57 -4.98 5.58
CA VAL A 71 8.75 -4.12 5.58
C VAL A 71 9.99 -4.94 5.23
N GLY A 72 10.19 -6.08 5.89
CA GLY A 72 11.33 -6.95 5.62
C GLY A 72 11.36 -7.50 4.19
N ARG A 73 10.21 -7.85 3.60
CA ARG A 73 10.13 -8.29 2.21
C ARG A 73 10.47 -7.17 1.22
N MET A 74 9.95 -5.97 1.46
CA MET A 74 10.21 -4.81 0.58
C MET A 74 11.67 -4.38 0.62
N GLN A 75 12.25 -4.27 1.82
CA GLN A 75 13.65 -3.92 1.99
C GLN A 75 14.59 -4.94 1.34
N LYS A 76 14.26 -6.24 1.41
CA LYS A 76 14.99 -7.30 0.69
C LYS A 76 14.92 -7.16 -0.84
N CYS A 77 13.87 -6.54 -1.36
CA CYS A 77 13.74 -6.21 -2.78
C CYS A 77 14.38 -4.85 -3.15
N GLY A 78 15.07 -4.19 -2.21
CA GLY A 78 15.67 -2.87 -2.43
C GLY A 78 14.68 -1.72 -2.46
N ILE A 79 13.44 -1.95 -1.99
CA ILE A 79 12.40 -0.93 -1.91
C ILE A 79 12.55 -0.20 -0.59
N ASP A 80 12.64 1.13 -0.65
CA ASP A 80 12.62 1.99 0.53
C ASP A 80 11.26 1.89 1.23
N CYS A 81 11.24 1.17 2.35
CA CYS A 81 10.04 0.84 3.07
C CYS A 81 10.27 0.90 4.58
N MET A 82 9.32 1.48 5.31
CA MET A 82 9.35 1.57 6.76
C MET A 82 7.99 1.33 7.42
N GLU A 83 8.02 0.90 8.67
CA GLU A 83 6.88 1.02 9.58
C GLU A 83 6.78 2.47 10.07
N TRP A 84 5.62 3.10 9.94
CA TRP A 84 5.37 4.38 10.59
C TRP A 84 5.09 4.19 12.08
N LYS A 85 5.76 5.01 12.91
CA LYS A 85 5.57 5.06 14.36
C LYS A 85 5.26 6.50 14.77
N HIS A 86 4.64 6.66 15.94
CA HIS A 86 4.26 7.97 16.44
C HIS A 86 5.47 8.92 16.51
N GLY A 87 5.33 10.12 15.95
CA GLY A 87 6.40 11.12 15.86
C GLY A 87 7.42 10.90 14.74
N GLU A 88 7.27 9.85 13.92
CA GLU A 88 8.10 9.65 12.73
C GLU A 88 7.82 10.76 11.70
N SER A 89 8.89 11.30 11.14
CA SER A 89 8.83 12.40 10.16
C SER A 89 9.52 12.06 8.85
N ASN A 90 10.32 11.00 8.79
CA ASN A 90 11.05 10.65 7.57
C ASN A 90 10.11 10.13 6.47
N PRO A 91 10.32 10.50 5.20
CA PRO A 91 9.60 9.91 4.09
C PRO A 91 10.19 8.54 3.74
N ALA A 92 9.36 7.66 3.19
CA ALA A 92 9.79 6.45 2.50
C ALA A 92 8.95 6.22 1.24
N ALA A 93 9.46 5.46 0.26
CA ALA A 93 8.68 5.10 -0.92
C ALA A 93 7.41 4.30 -0.55
N VAL A 94 7.53 3.41 0.45
CA VAL A 94 6.39 2.73 1.07
C VAL A 94 6.36 2.94 2.57
N VAL A 95 5.23 3.39 3.08
CA VAL A 95 4.97 3.57 4.51
C VAL A 95 3.89 2.59 4.95
N VAL A 96 4.24 1.67 5.84
CA VAL A 96 3.31 0.68 6.40
C VAL A 96 2.87 1.15 7.78
N VAL A 97 1.57 1.15 8.04
CA VAL A 97 1.01 1.58 9.34
C VAL A 97 -0.09 0.62 9.78
N SER A 98 -0.25 0.41 11.08
CA SER A 98 -1.35 -0.38 11.61
C SER A 98 -2.66 0.43 11.62
N ALA A 99 -3.79 -0.25 11.43
CA ALA A 99 -5.10 0.41 11.31
C ALA A 99 -5.51 1.20 12.57
N ASP A 100 -5.14 0.72 13.75
CA ASP A 100 -5.37 1.40 15.04
C ASP A 100 -4.59 2.71 15.14
N VAL A 101 -3.33 2.72 14.70
CA VAL A 101 -2.46 3.90 14.69
C VAL A 101 -2.89 4.89 13.61
N ALA A 102 -3.27 4.40 12.44
CA ALA A 102 -3.74 5.24 11.33
C ALA A 102 -5.07 5.96 11.67
N GLY A 103 -5.87 5.39 12.56
CA GLY A 103 -7.15 5.95 13.02
C GLY A 103 -7.02 6.98 14.15
N ASP A 104 -5.83 7.19 14.72
CA ASP A 104 -5.64 8.19 15.78
C ASP A 104 -5.72 9.61 15.21
N THR A 105 -6.74 10.34 15.65
CA THR A 105 -7.02 11.73 15.28
C THR A 105 -6.75 12.71 16.43
N THR A 106 -6.37 12.21 17.60
CA THR A 106 -6.34 12.98 18.85
C THR A 106 -4.93 13.34 19.29
N SER A 107 -3.94 12.52 18.98
CA SER A 107 -2.55 12.77 19.40
C SER A 107 -1.86 13.80 18.51
N ASN A 108 -1.07 14.69 19.13
CA ASN A 108 -0.17 15.58 18.41
C ASN A 108 0.95 14.76 17.75
N GLY A 109 1.16 14.94 16.44
CA GLY A 109 2.12 14.13 15.68
C GLY A 109 1.57 12.77 15.26
N ASN A 110 0.24 12.64 15.19
CA ASN A 110 -0.42 11.46 14.65
C ASN A 110 -0.11 11.22 13.15
N PHE A 111 -0.53 10.05 12.67
CA PHE A 111 -0.27 9.61 11.31
C PHE A 111 -0.87 10.55 10.25
N LEU A 112 -2.04 11.14 10.53
CA LEU A 112 -2.66 12.10 9.62
C LEU A 112 -1.85 13.39 9.50
N GLY A 113 -1.25 13.87 10.59
CA GLY A 113 -0.33 15.01 10.57
C GLY A 113 0.93 14.73 9.74
N TYR A 114 1.47 13.51 9.86
CA TYR A 114 2.55 13.04 8.98
C TYR A 114 2.11 13.07 7.51
N CYS A 115 0.99 12.43 7.16
CA CYS A 115 0.49 12.43 5.79
C CYS A 115 0.22 13.84 5.25
N ALA A 116 -0.38 14.72 6.07
CA ALA A 116 -0.70 16.10 5.68
C ALA A 116 0.55 16.91 5.30
N THR A 117 1.69 16.64 5.94
CA THR A 117 2.98 17.27 5.61
C THR A 117 3.39 16.96 4.16
N TYR A 118 3.23 15.71 3.74
CA TYR A 118 3.58 15.25 2.40
C TYR A 118 2.50 15.52 1.33
N VAL A 119 1.24 15.61 1.74
CA VAL A 119 0.15 16.10 0.87
C VAL A 119 0.37 17.57 0.50
N ARG A 120 0.75 18.41 1.47
CA ARG A 120 0.96 19.86 1.27
C ARG A 120 2.26 20.20 0.53
N ALA A 121 3.28 19.35 0.62
CA ALA A 121 4.56 19.54 -0.07
C ALA A 121 4.52 19.26 -1.59
N SER A 122 3.35 19.04 -2.19
CA SER A 122 3.18 18.56 -3.57
C SER A 122 3.79 17.16 -3.82
N THR A 123 4.03 16.38 -2.76
CA THR A 123 4.53 14.99 -2.82
C THR A 123 3.39 13.99 -3.02
N VAL A 124 2.14 14.42 -2.83
CA VAL A 124 0.93 13.71 -3.27
C VAL A 124 0.59 14.21 -4.67
N ARG A 125 1.22 13.55 -5.65
CA ARG A 125 0.84 13.69 -7.06
C ARG A 125 -0.58 13.13 -7.26
N PRO A 126 -1.28 13.44 -8.37
CA PRO A 126 -2.70 13.11 -8.60
C PRO A 126 -3.13 11.62 -8.52
N ASN A 127 -2.21 10.72 -8.16
CA ASN A 127 -2.36 9.26 -8.19
C ASN A 127 -2.06 8.60 -6.83
N THR A 128 -2.21 9.30 -5.70
CA THR A 128 -2.07 8.66 -4.38
C THR A 128 -3.17 7.63 -4.19
N ARG A 129 -2.75 6.35 -4.10
CA ARG A 129 -3.64 5.19 -3.96
C ARG A 129 -3.55 4.65 -2.56
N TYR A 130 -4.71 4.52 -1.92
CA TYR A 130 -4.84 3.91 -0.61
C TYR A 130 -5.15 2.43 -0.80
N PHE A 131 -4.25 1.55 -0.37
CA PHE A 131 -4.49 0.12 -0.33
C PHE A 131 -4.94 -0.27 1.08
N VAL A 132 -6.21 -0.63 1.23
CA VAL A 132 -6.74 -1.24 2.45
C VAL A 132 -6.81 -2.75 2.23
N SER A 133 -5.83 -3.48 2.75
CA SER A 133 -5.83 -4.94 2.69
C SER A 133 -6.67 -5.50 3.84
N TRP A 134 -7.95 -5.80 3.59
CA TRP A 134 -8.80 -6.52 4.54
C TRP A 134 -8.65 -8.03 4.37
N CYS A 135 -8.41 -8.75 5.47
CA CYS A 135 -8.29 -10.22 5.48
C CYS A 135 -9.00 -10.77 6.73
N LYS A 136 -10.09 -11.52 6.55
CA LYS A 136 -10.67 -12.39 7.58
C LYS A 136 -10.48 -13.86 7.18
N PRO A 137 -10.08 -14.76 8.11
CA PRO A 137 -10.18 -16.20 7.89
C PRO A 137 -11.66 -16.63 7.90
N GLY A 138 -12.07 -17.42 6.91
CA GLY A 138 -13.22 -18.33 7.05
C GLY A 138 -14.64 -17.77 6.96
N LYS A 139 -14.89 -16.56 6.44
CA LYS A 139 -16.25 -16.14 6.05
C LYS A 139 -16.27 -15.52 4.66
N SER A 140 -16.75 -16.31 3.71
CA SER A 140 -17.38 -15.83 2.49
C SER A 140 -18.64 -15.03 2.85
N GLN A 141 -18.78 -13.87 2.21
CA GLN A 141 -19.96 -13.00 2.11
C GLN A 141 -20.04 -11.74 2.99
N GLU A 142 -20.41 -10.67 2.26
CA GLU A 142 -21.15 -9.46 2.64
C GLU A 142 -20.44 -8.35 3.43
N THR A 143 -19.98 -7.34 2.68
CA THR A 143 -20.58 -5.98 2.59
C THR A 143 -19.46 -4.94 2.45
N ALA A 144 -19.26 -4.39 1.25
CA ALA A 144 -18.61 -3.09 1.10
C ALA A 144 -19.71 -2.11 0.67
N VAL A 145 -20.21 -1.36 1.66
CA VAL A 145 -21.20 -0.30 1.47
C VAL A 145 -20.57 0.79 0.61
N ALA A 146 -21.28 1.18 -0.45
CA ALA A 146 -20.94 2.31 -1.30
C ALA A 146 -20.93 3.62 -0.49
N ILE A 147 -19.94 4.47 -0.72
CA ILE A 147 -20.03 5.89 -0.33
C ILE A 147 -19.74 6.71 -1.59
N GLY A 148 -20.82 7.13 -2.26
CA GLY A 148 -20.83 8.30 -3.14
C GLY A 148 -20.73 9.58 -2.30
N ARG A 149 -20.52 10.77 -2.86
CA ARG A 149 -20.72 11.30 -4.21
C ARG A 149 -19.50 12.09 -4.65
#